data_AF-A0A4Q1DDP6-F1
#
_entry.id   AF-A0A4Q1DDP6-F1
#
_cell.length_a   1.000
_cell.length_b   1.000
_cell.length_c   1.000
_cell.angle_alpha   90.00
_cell.angle_beta   90.00
_cell.angle_gamma   90.00
#
_symmetry.space_group_name_H-M   'P 1'
#
loop_
_entity.id
_entity.type
_entity.pdbx_description
1 polymer ?
#
loop_
_entity_poly.entity_id
_entity_poly.type
_entity_poly.pdbx_seq_one_letter_code
_entity_poly.pdbx_strand_id
1 'polypeptide(L)'
;MAFITDKQTLDDLGILAARGGASVYQLFNGCVTRGGAALLEDMFRHPLSDVTTINRRINIINELAASGQSFPFTVAHFDLAERYLSDTDERTRLSGDNTSVAGRIANMVARDTRLEDIHKGIRATVSLFHECNTLLQQLQLPEEAFFRQELATIHMVMNDPALAPVFKYQASIPNHAFVELDSLLRFRSRQMVNELFRFLYRIDVYIAVAKVAVAQQFCYPVVLPPGGNTWKLQEVYHPLVPNAVANSLETDASGNVLFLTGANMAGKSTFMKSVGIALFLAHVGMPVPAASMEFTVFDGMYTTINLPDNLGMGASHFYAEVLRVKQVAKELAAGKKLFVIFDELFRGTNVKDAYEATIGITKGFARKAGSVFIISTHIIEAAGVLKEQCDTIRYLYLPTHMNGNTPVYTYRLEEGVTADRHGMIIIENEGILELLHNGATGKY
;
A
#
# COMPACT_ATOMS: atom_id res chain seq x y z
N MET A 1 13.32 -12.30 3.11
CA MET A 1 13.30 -11.46 4.33
C MET A 1 12.00 -10.64 4.29
N ALA A 2 11.64 -9.93 5.36
CA ALA A 2 10.53 -8.96 5.29
C ALA A 2 11.05 -7.64 4.70
N PHE A 3 10.18 -6.88 4.03
CA PHE A 3 10.50 -5.52 3.61
C PHE A 3 10.56 -4.60 4.83
N ILE A 4 11.62 -3.81 4.94
CA ILE A 4 11.86 -2.94 6.09
C ILE A 4 11.25 -1.56 5.82
N THR A 5 10.33 -1.14 6.69
CA THR A 5 9.77 0.22 6.68
C THR A 5 9.30 0.57 8.09
N ASP A 6 8.82 1.80 8.28
CA ASP A 6 8.36 2.28 9.58
C ASP A 6 7.15 3.22 9.49
N LYS A 7 6.58 3.50 10.66
CA LYS A 7 5.41 4.35 10.80
C LYS A 7 5.59 5.72 10.16
N GLN A 8 6.75 6.35 10.35
CA GLN A 8 7.03 7.65 9.72
C GLN A 8 6.92 7.56 8.20
N THR A 9 7.49 6.52 7.59
CA THR A 9 7.39 6.32 6.14
C THR A 9 5.95 6.10 5.66
N LEU A 10 5.17 5.32 6.41
CA LEU A 10 3.76 5.09 6.10
C LEU A 10 2.92 6.38 6.23
N ASP A 11 3.22 7.21 7.25
CA ASP A 11 2.53 8.47 7.51
C ASP A 11 2.88 9.53 6.45
N ASP A 12 4.18 9.68 6.13
CA ASP A 12 4.69 10.60 5.09
C ASP A 12 4.00 10.37 3.73
N LEU A 13 3.84 9.11 3.36
CA LEU A 13 3.23 8.67 2.10
C LEU A 13 1.71 8.54 2.15
N GLY A 14 1.08 8.71 3.33
CA GLY A 14 -0.36 8.56 3.49
C GLY A 14 -0.87 7.15 3.16
N ILE A 15 -0.08 6.12 3.48
CA ILE A 15 -0.39 4.72 3.16
C ILE A 15 -1.62 4.25 3.93
N LEU A 16 -1.61 4.43 5.25
CA LEU A 16 -2.72 4.12 6.15
C LEU A 16 -3.23 5.43 6.76
N ALA A 17 -4.52 5.71 6.63
CA ALA A 17 -5.10 6.93 7.20
C ALA A 17 -5.02 6.92 8.74
N ALA A 18 -4.54 8.01 9.34
CA ALA A 18 -4.81 8.31 10.74
C ALA A 18 -6.26 8.82 10.87
N ARG A 19 -7.21 7.90 11.11
CA ARG A 19 -8.63 8.17 11.38
C ARG A 19 -9.37 9.00 10.31
N GLY A 20 -10.03 8.32 9.37
CA GLY A 20 -11.10 8.91 8.55
C GLY A 20 -10.68 9.82 7.39
N GLY A 21 -9.39 10.18 7.27
CA GLY A 21 -8.84 10.84 6.08
C GLY A 21 -8.70 9.89 4.89
N ALA A 22 -8.45 10.45 3.69
CA ALA A 22 -8.12 9.68 2.49
C ALA A 22 -6.69 9.08 2.60
N SER A 23 -6.53 7.85 2.13
CA SER A 23 -5.25 7.12 2.13
C SER A 23 -5.14 6.17 0.94
N VAL A 24 -3.92 5.73 0.65
CA VAL A 24 -3.67 4.77 -0.43
C VAL A 24 -4.39 3.46 -0.15
N TYR A 25 -4.43 2.99 1.10
CA TYR A 25 -5.19 1.78 1.47
C TYR A 25 -6.68 1.87 1.13
N GLN A 26 -7.34 2.99 1.40
CA GLN A 26 -8.77 3.15 1.10
C GLN A 26 -9.08 3.15 -0.40
N LEU A 27 -8.12 3.55 -1.24
CA LEU A 27 -8.26 3.44 -2.69
C LEU A 27 -8.44 1.97 -3.11
N PHE A 28 -7.77 1.05 -2.43
CA PHE A 28 -7.81 -0.39 -2.72
C PHE A 28 -8.86 -1.17 -1.91
N ASN A 29 -9.32 -0.64 -0.78
CA ASN A 29 -10.26 -1.32 0.10
C ASN A 29 -11.71 -1.27 -0.43
N GLY A 30 -11.95 -2.02 -1.50
CA GLY A 30 -13.28 -2.36 -2.04
C GLY A 30 -13.71 -3.80 -1.72
N CYS A 31 -13.12 -4.41 -0.69
CA CYS A 31 -13.42 -5.79 -0.29
C CYS A 31 -14.89 -5.91 0.18
N VAL A 32 -15.54 -7.01 -0.18
CA VAL A 32 -16.90 -7.33 0.25
C VAL A 32 -16.90 -7.90 1.66
N THR A 33 -15.86 -8.65 2.01
CA THR A 33 -15.73 -9.39 3.26
C THR A 33 -14.85 -8.65 4.28
N ARG A 34 -15.15 -8.82 5.56
CA ARG A 34 -14.32 -8.28 6.65
C ARG A 34 -12.95 -8.96 6.69
N GLY A 35 -12.92 -10.28 6.48
CA GLY A 35 -11.67 -11.03 6.38
C GLY A 35 -10.79 -10.59 5.20
N GLY A 36 -11.39 -10.27 4.06
CA GLY A 36 -10.70 -9.68 2.91
C GLY A 36 -10.11 -8.30 3.23
N ALA A 37 -10.90 -7.41 3.83
CA ALA A 37 -10.40 -6.09 4.24
C ALA A 37 -9.25 -6.19 5.25
N ALA A 38 -9.37 -7.07 6.25
CA ALA A 38 -8.29 -7.31 7.22
C ALA A 38 -7.03 -7.89 6.57
N LEU A 39 -7.19 -8.82 5.61
CA LEU A 39 -6.09 -9.37 4.84
C LEU A 39 -5.41 -8.30 3.96
N LEU A 40 -6.18 -7.42 3.32
CA LEU A 40 -5.64 -6.31 2.55
C LEU A 40 -4.83 -5.36 3.45
N GLU A 41 -5.37 -5.03 4.63
CA GLU A 41 -4.66 -4.18 5.60
C GLU A 41 -3.36 -4.83 6.05
N ASP A 42 -3.36 -6.14 6.31
CA ASP A 42 -2.15 -6.93 6.63
C ASP A 42 -1.11 -6.87 5.50
N MET A 43 -1.54 -7.00 4.24
CA MET A 43 -0.65 -6.85 3.07
C MET A 43 0.01 -5.47 3.00
N PHE A 44 -0.72 -4.40 3.35
CA PHE A 44 -0.18 -3.05 3.44
C PHE A 44 0.77 -2.88 4.63
N ARG A 45 0.51 -3.53 5.77
CA ARG A 45 1.39 -3.47 6.95
C ARG A 45 2.67 -4.27 6.77
N HIS A 46 2.65 -5.28 5.91
CA HIS A 46 3.76 -6.20 5.69
C HIS A 46 4.10 -6.37 4.20
N PRO A 47 4.69 -5.34 3.55
CA PRO A 47 5.14 -5.45 2.17
C PRO A 47 6.19 -6.57 1.98
N LEU A 48 6.31 -7.03 0.75
CA LEU A 48 7.18 -8.14 0.37
C LEU A 48 8.57 -7.64 -0.06
N SER A 49 9.60 -8.44 0.14
CA SER A 49 10.94 -8.22 -0.43
C SER A 49 11.49 -9.46 -1.16
N ASP A 50 10.58 -10.31 -1.64
CA ASP A 50 10.91 -11.49 -2.44
C ASP A 50 10.35 -11.37 -3.86
N VAL A 51 11.22 -11.48 -4.86
CA VAL A 51 10.89 -11.33 -6.28
C VAL A 51 9.78 -12.30 -6.70
N THR A 52 9.89 -13.57 -6.29
CA THR A 52 8.95 -14.63 -6.68
C THR A 52 7.55 -14.36 -6.13
N THR A 53 7.47 -13.96 -4.86
CA THR A 53 6.21 -13.70 -4.18
C THR A 53 5.52 -12.45 -4.71
N ILE A 54 6.29 -11.39 -5.01
CA ILE A 54 5.76 -10.16 -5.62
C ILE A 54 5.20 -10.47 -7.01
N ASN A 55 6.00 -11.10 -7.89
CA ASN A 55 5.57 -11.45 -9.24
C ASN A 55 4.34 -12.35 -9.24
N ARG A 56 4.31 -13.37 -8.37
CA ARG A 56 3.15 -14.26 -8.24
C ARG A 56 1.87 -13.45 -7.92
N ARG A 57 1.92 -12.56 -6.92
CA ARG A 57 0.76 -11.76 -6.53
C ARG A 57 0.30 -10.83 -7.65
N ILE A 58 1.23 -10.11 -8.28
CA ILE A 58 0.95 -9.21 -9.41
C ILE A 58 0.27 -9.98 -10.54
N ASN A 59 0.81 -11.14 -10.92
CA ASN A 59 0.29 -11.92 -12.03
C ASN A 59 -1.09 -12.49 -11.75
N ILE A 60 -1.35 -12.99 -10.52
CA ILE A 60 -2.69 -13.43 -10.12
C ILE A 60 -3.71 -12.29 -10.25
N ILE A 61 -3.37 -11.09 -9.77
CA ILE A 61 -4.27 -9.93 -9.85
C ILE A 61 -4.51 -9.51 -11.31
N ASN A 62 -3.46 -9.55 -12.14
CA ASN A 62 -3.56 -9.23 -13.57
C ASN A 62 -4.43 -10.25 -14.33
N GLU A 63 -4.24 -11.55 -14.09
CA GLU A 63 -5.07 -12.62 -14.66
C GLU A 63 -6.54 -12.44 -14.27
N LEU A 64 -6.83 -12.15 -13.00
CA LEU A 64 -8.19 -11.90 -12.53
C LEU A 64 -8.80 -10.63 -13.14
N ALA A 65 -8.02 -9.56 -13.31
CA ALA A 65 -8.47 -8.36 -14.01
C ALA A 65 -8.85 -8.65 -15.47
N ALA A 66 -8.02 -9.40 -16.19
CA ALA A 66 -8.27 -9.78 -17.58
C ALA A 66 -9.50 -10.68 -17.74
N SER A 67 -9.79 -11.53 -16.74
CA SER A 67 -10.96 -12.41 -16.75
C SER A 67 -12.30 -11.70 -16.57
N GLY A 68 -12.31 -10.46 -16.07
CA GLY A 68 -13.54 -9.69 -15.80
C GLY A 68 -14.43 -10.29 -14.70
N GLN A 69 -13.91 -11.23 -13.90
CA GLN A 69 -14.67 -11.91 -12.86
C GLN A 69 -15.12 -10.93 -11.77
N SER A 70 -16.37 -11.07 -11.34
CA SER A 70 -16.89 -10.35 -10.19
C SER A 70 -16.92 -11.26 -8.97
N PHE A 71 -16.81 -10.68 -7.77
CA PHE A 71 -16.91 -11.43 -6.52
C PHE A 71 -18.39 -11.85 -6.33
N PRO A 72 -18.74 -13.14 -6.46
CA PRO A 72 -20.13 -13.57 -6.58
C PRO A 72 -20.85 -13.74 -5.24
N PHE A 73 -20.15 -13.53 -4.12
CA PHE A 73 -20.64 -13.84 -2.78
C PHE A 73 -21.27 -12.63 -2.10
N THR A 74 -22.20 -12.88 -1.17
CA THR A 74 -22.89 -11.82 -0.42
C THR A 74 -22.29 -11.61 0.97
N VAL A 75 -22.26 -10.35 1.43
CA VAL A 75 -21.82 -10.00 2.80
C VAL A 75 -22.61 -10.75 3.86
N ALA A 76 -23.93 -10.92 3.64
CA ALA A 76 -24.82 -11.59 4.57
C ALA A 76 -24.42 -13.06 4.82
N HIS A 77 -23.97 -13.78 3.78
CA HIS A 77 -23.50 -15.15 3.94
C HIS A 77 -22.22 -15.20 4.80
N PHE A 78 -21.27 -14.29 4.59
CA PHE A 78 -20.06 -14.21 5.40
C PHE A 78 -20.36 -13.85 6.86
N ASP A 79 -21.15 -12.80 7.12
CA ASP A 79 -21.46 -12.35 8.48
C ASP A 79 -22.14 -13.45 9.32
N LEU A 80 -23.06 -14.20 8.71
CA LEU A 80 -23.74 -15.32 9.37
C LEU A 80 -22.80 -16.50 9.61
N ALA A 81 -22.02 -16.88 8.60
CA ALA A 81 -21.12 -18.01 8.69
C ALA A 81 -19.94 -17.75 9.64
N GLU A 82 -19.32 -16.58 9.60
CA GLU A 82 -18.23 -16.19 10.51
C GLU A 82 -18.70 -16.17 11.96
N ARG A 83 -19.87 -15.57 12.24
CA ARG A 83 -20.46 -15.55 13.60
C ARG A 83 -20.68 -16.97 14.10
N TYR A 84 -21.24 -17.84 13.27
CA TYR A 84 -21.46 -19.24 13.59
C TYR A 84 -20.16 -20.00 13.86
N LEU A 85 -19.17 -19.88 12.97
CA LEU A 85 -17.89 -20.57 13.07
C LEU A 85 -17.03 -20.05 14.23
N SER A 86 -17.26 -18.83 14.72
CA SER A 86 -16.55 -18.27 15.88
C SER A 86 -16.89 -18.97 17.20
N ASP A 87 -18.08 -19.56 17.34
CA ASP A 87 -18.49 -20.33 18.52
C ASP A 87 -17.84 -21.72 18.48
N THR A 88 -16.81 -21.91 19.30
CA THR A 88 -16.02 -23.14 19.41
C THR A 88 -16.35 -23.96 20.66
N ASP A 89 -17.30 -23.51 21.49
CA ASP A 89 -17.62 -24.18 22.74
C ASP A 89 -18.43 -25.45 22.45
N GLU A 90 -17.91 -26.62 22.83
CA GLU A 90 -18.57 -27.90 22.55
C GLU A 90 -19.97 -28.00 23.16
N ARG A 91 -20.24 -27.25 24.24
CA ARG A 91 -21.56 -27.19 24.88
C ARG A 91 -22.64 -26.57 23.99
N THR A 92 -22.24 -25.96 22.88
CA THR A 92 -23.09 -25.23 21.93
C THR A 92 -23.35 -26.03 20.65
N ARG A 93 -22.71 -27.22 20.55
CA ARG A 93 -22.94 -28.19 19.48
C ARG A 93 -24.39 -28.67 19.51
N LEU A 94 -25.01 -28.77 18.35
CA LEU A 94 -26.33 -29.36 18.24
C LEU A 94 -26.27 -30.84 18.66
N SER A 95 -27.14 -31.25 19.58
CA SER A 95 -27.29 -32.63 20.02
C SER A 95 -28.65 -33.18 19.59
N GLY A 96 -28.69 -34.44 19.15
CA GLY A 96 -29.92 -35.11 18.70
C GLY A 96 -30.95 -35.41 19.80
N ASP A 97 -30.63 -35.17 21.08
CA ASP A 97 -31.48 -35.53 22.22
C ASP A 97 -31.83 -34.35 23.14
N ASN A 98 -33.11 -34.26 23.51
CA ASN A 98 -33.59 -33.50 24.67
C ASN A 98 -34.77 -34.25 25.31
N THR A 99 -34.46 -35.22 26.18
CA THR A 99 -35.38 -36.05 26.99
C THR A 99 -35.64 -35.42 28.36
N SER A 100 -36.30 -34.25 28.39
CA SER A 100 -36.96 -33.75 29.62
C SER A 100 -37.94 -32.63 29.30
N VAL A 101 -39.20 -32.81 29.69
CA VAL A 101 -40.33 -31.88 29.48
C VAL A 101 -40.14 -30.58 30.27
N ALA A 102 -39.51 -30.65 31.45
CA ALA A 102 -39.27 -29.49 32.32
C ALA A 102 -38.20 -28.53 31.78
N GLY A 103 -37.20 -29.05 31.05
CA GLY A 103 -36.16 -28.22 30.41
C GLY A 103 -36.60 -27.52 29.12
N ARG A 104 -37.75 -27.90 28.55
CA ARG A 104 -38.31 -27.33 27.31
C ARG A 104 -38.99 -25.99 27.55
N ILE A 105 -39.65 -25.80 28.69
CA ILE A 105 -40.53 -24.64 28.93
C ILE A 105 -39.74 -23.40 29.40
N ALA A 106 -38.71 -23.58 30.24
CA ALA A 106 -37.92 -22.47 30.78
C ALA A 106 -36.86 -21.90 29.79
N ASN A 107 -36.50 -22.67 28.76
CA ASN A 107 -35.44 -22.32 27.79
C ASN A 107 -35.96 -21.97 26.39
N MET A 108 -37.28 -21.98 26.14
CA MET A 108 -37.88 -21.94 24.79
C MET A 108 -37.47 -20.69 24.00
N VAL A 109 -37.61 -19.49 24.56
CA VAL A 109 -37.38 -18.23 23.81
C VAL A 109 -35.89 -18.00 23.48
N ALA A 110 -34.97 -18.31 24.40
CA ALA A 110 -33.53 -18.13 24.18
C ALA A 110 -32.89 -19.28 23.38
N ARG A 111 -33.41 -20.51 23.50
CA ARG A 111 -32.97 -21.65 22.66
C ARG A 111 -33.43 -21.52 21.23
N ASP A 112 -34.64 -21.00 20.97
CA ASP A 112 -35.14 -20.84 19.60
C ASP A 112 -34.29 -19.84 18.82
N THR A 113 -33.97 -18.68 19.39
CA THR A 113 -33.10 -17.69 18.73
C THR A 113 -31.70 -18.24 18.44
N ARG A 114 -31.10 -18.94 19.41
CA ARG A 114 -29.76 -19.53 19.23
C ARG A 114 -29.74 -20.66 18.22
N LEU A 115 -30.75 -21.53 18.26
CA LEU A 115 -30.92 -22.62 17.30
C LEU A 115 -31.11 -22.07 15.89
N GLU A 116 -31.94 -21.04 15.75
CA GLU A 116 -32.13 -20.33 14.48
C GLU A 116 -30.83 -19.71 13.97
N ASP A 117 -30.04 -19.07 14.83
CA ASP A 117 -28.75 -18.48 14.46
C ASP A 117 -27.75 -19.55 13.99
N ILE A 118 -27.69 -20.70 14.67
CA ILE A 118 -26.88 -21.85 14.24
C ILE A 118 -27.37 -22.36 12.87
N HIS A 119 -28.68 -22.54 12.69
CA HIS A 119 -29.23 -22.97 11.40
C HIS A 119 -28.94 -22.00 10.27
N LYS A 120 -29.07 -20.68 10.52
CA LYS A 120 -28.71 -19.62 9.55
C LYS A 120 -27.23 -19.68 9.20
N GLY A 121 -26.35 -19.85 10.19
CA GLY A 121 -24.91 -19.99 10.00
C GLY A 121 -24.51 -21.23 9.20
N ILE A 122 -25.14 -22.38 9.47
CA ILE A 122 -24.94 -23.62 8.70
C ILE A 122 -25.37 -23.41 7.25
N ARG A 123 -26.58 -22.87 7.02
CA ARG A 123 -27.07 -22.58 5.66
C ARG A 123 -26.12 -21.66 4.91
N ALA A 124 -25.70 -20.56 5.54
CA ALA A 124 -24.76 -19.63 4.95
C ALA A 124 -23.41 -20.29 4.60
N THR A 125 -22.87 -21.11 5.51
CA THR A 125 -21.62 -21.85 5.26
C THR A 125 -21.77 -22.82 4.09
N VAL A 126 -22.85 -23.60 4.05
CA VAL A 126 -23.15 -24.53 2.95
C VAL A 126 -23.32 -23.78 1.62
N SER A 127 -24.00 -22.64 1.61
CA SER A 127 -24.13 -21.79 0.41
C SER A 127 -22.76 -21.33 -0.09
N LEU A 128 -21.87 -20.87 0.79
CA LEU A 128 -20.51 -20.45 0.42
C LEU A 128 -19.70 -21.59 -0.23
N PHE A 129 -19.84 -22.83 0.23
CA PHE A 129 -19.23 -23.99 -0.43
C PHE A 129 -19.75 -24.18 -1.87
N HIS A 130 -21.07 -24.09 -2.08
CA HIS A 130 -21.66 -24.24 -3.42
C HIS A 130 -21.30 -23.08 -4.36
N GLU A 131 -21.34 -21.85 -3.85
CA GLU A 131 -20.93 -20.64 -4.57
C GLU A 131 -19.44 -20.72 -4.96
N CYS A 132 -18.58 -21.20 -4.04
CA CYS A 132 -17.17 -21.42 -4.32
C CYS A 132 -16.96 -22.49 -5.39
N ASN A 133 -17.67 -23.62 -5.31
CA ASN A 133 -17.59 -24.66 -6.34
C ASN A 133 -17.99 -24.13 -7.73
N THR A 134 -19.03 -23.28 -7.78
CA THR A 134 -19.47 -22.63 -9.02
C THR A 134 -18.40 -21.68 -9.55
N LEU A 135 -17.82 -20.84 -8.69
CA LEU A 135 -16.72 -19.95 -9.05
C LEU A 135 -15.53 -20.73 -9.64
N LEU A 136 -15.12 -21.83 -9.00
CA LEU A 136 -14.00 -22.66 -9.46
C LEU A 136 -14.26 -23.27 -10.85
N GLN A 137 -15.50 -23.62 -11.17
CA GLN A 137 -15.87 -24.11 -12.50
C GLN A 137 -15.87 -23.00 -13.57
N GLN A 138 -16.15 -21.76 -13.18
CA GLN A 138 -16.18 -20.60 -14.06
C GLN A 138 -14.81 -19.98 -14.30
N LEU A 139 -13.87 -20.15 -13.37
CA LEU A 139 -12.48 -19.73 -13.50
C LEU A 139 -11.74 -20.62 -14.52
N GLN A 140 -11.98 -20.38 -15.82
CA GLN A 140 -11.17 -20.95 -16.91
C GLN A 140 -9.82 -20.21 -16.97
N LEU A 141 -8.91 -20.55 -16.06
CA LEU A 141 -7.55 -20.02 -16.08
C LEU A 141 -6.64 -20.92 -16.92
N PRO A 142 -5.65 -20.37 -17.65
CA PRO A 142 -4.67 -21.15 -18.41
C PRO A 142 -3.95 -22.20 -17.54
N GLU A 143 -3.47 -23.30 -18.13
CA GLU A 143 -2.75 -24.35 -17.37
C GLU A 143 -1.48 -23.84 -16.66
N GLU A 144 -0.90 -22.74 -17.15
CA GLU A 144 0.28 -22.07 -16.59
C GLU A 144 -0.05 -20.91 -15.63
N ALA A 145 -1.31 -20.76 -15.22
CA ALA A 145 -1.75 -19.64 -14.38
C ALA A 145 -1.00 -19.59 -13.03
N PHE A 146 -0.59 -18.38 -12.64
CA PHE A 146 0.12 -18.17 -11.37
C PHE A 146 -0.75 -18.50 -10.15
N PHE A 147 -2.07 -18.56 -10.35
CA PHE A 147 -3.06 -18.92 -9.34
C PHE A 147 -3.24 -20.44 -9.12
N ARG A 148 -2.54 -21.29 -9.88
CA ARG A 148 -2.77 -22.75 -9.91
C ARG A 148 -2.57 -23.45 -8.56
N GLN A 149 -1.57 -23.06 -7.77
CA GLN A 149 -1.30 -23.74 -6.48
C GLN A 149 -2.39 -23.44 -5.45
N GLU A 150 -2.93 -22.21 -5.46
CA GLU A 150 -4.07 -21.79 -4.65
C GLU A 150 -5.32 -22.57 -5.06
N LEU A 151 -5.56 -22.69 -6.36
CA LEU A 151 -6.65 -23.49 -6.91
C LEU A 151 -6.51 -24.98 -6.57
N ALA A 152 -5.31 -25.56 -6.67
CA ALA A 152 -5.08 -26.96 -6.34
C ALA A 152 -5.37 -27.26 -4.86
N THR A 153 -4.93 -26.37 -3.96
CA THR A 153 -5.21 -26.49 -2.52
C THR A 153 -6.70 -26.47 -2.25
N ILE A 154 -7.44 -25.51 -2.82
CA ILE A 154 -8.88 -25.43 -2.58
C ILE A 154 -9.64 -26.57 -3.27
N HIS A 155 -9.21 -27.01 -4.46
CA HIS A 155 -9.79 -28.20 -5.10
C HIS A 155 -9.64 -29.46 -4.23
N MET A 156 -8.51 -29.62 -3.54
CA MET A 156 -8.33 -30.73 -2.60
C MET A 156 -9.32 -30.63 -1.43
N VAL A 157 -9.52 -29.44 -0.88
CA VAL A 157 -10.52 -29.20 0.17
C VAL A 157 -11.93 -29.51 -0.34
N MET A 158 -12.30 -29.00 -1.50
CA MET A 158 -13.66 -29.14 -2.07
C MET A 158 -14.00 -30.60 -2.42
N ASN A 159 -13.01 -31.44 -2.70
CA ASN A 159 -13.20 -32.86 -3.06
C ASN A 159 -12.93 -33.83 -1.90
N ASP A 160 -12.66 -33.34 -0.68
CA ASP A 160 -12.38 -34.22 0.44
C ASP A 160 -13.63 -35.03 0.85
N PRO A 161 -13.52 -36.36 1.00
CA PRO A 161 -14.65 -37.21 1.37
C PRO A 161 -15.35 -36.81 2.68
N ALA A 162 -14.63 -36.21 3.63
CA ALA A 162 -15.19 -35.75 4.89
C ALA A 162 -16.22 -34.63 4.72
N LEU A 163 -16.11 -33.84 3.64
CA LEU A 163 -17.01 -32.74 3.29
C LEU A 163 -18.15 -33.16 2.35
N ALA A 164 -18.21 -34.43 1.92
CA ALA A 164 -19.30 -34.93 1.09
C ALA A 164 -20.72 -34.59 1.60
N PRO A 165 -21.03 -34.60 2.93
CA PRO A 165 -22.34 -34.19 3.44
C PRO A 165 -22.72 -32.74 3.11
N VAL A 166 -21.75 -31.83 2.96
CA VAL A 166 -22.00 -30.41 2.63
C VAL A 166 -22.64 -30.28 1.25
N PHE A 167 -22.18 -31.08 0.29
CA PHE A 167 -22.63 -31.03 -1.10
C PHE A 167 -23.90 -31.86 -1.37
N LYS A 168 -24.43 -32.58 -0.37
CA LYS A 168 -25.71 -33.30 -0.49
C LYS A 168 -26.92 -32.37 -0.47
N TYR A 169 -26.80 -31.21 0.17
CA TYR A 169 -27.92 -30.32 0.45
C TYR A 169 -27.69 -28.96 -0.20
N GLN A 170 -28.39 -28.68 -1.30
CA GLN A 170 -28.26 -27.43 -2.04
C GLN A 170 -29.39 -26.44 -1.70
N ALA A 171 -30.65 -26.83 -1.94
CA ALA A 171 -31.80 -25.93 -1.74
C ALA A 171 -32.48 -26.06 -0.37
N SER A 172 -32.43 -27.24 0.25
CA SER A 172 -33.10 -27.50 1.53
C SER A 172 -32.30 -28.47 2.39
N ILE A 173 -32.04 -28.06 3.63
CA ILE A 173 -31.38 -28.87 4.65
C ILE A 173 -32.48 -29.39 5.60
N PRO A 174 -32.68 -30.71 5.70
CA PRO A 174 -33.67 -31.27 6.62
C PRO A 174 -33.21 -31.11 8.08
N ASN A 175 -34.15 -31.04 9.02
CA ASN A 175 -33.85 -30.77 10.44
C ASN A 175 -32.79 -31.69 11.06
N HIS A 176 -32.81 -32.98 10.71
CA HIS A 176 -31.83 -33.95 11.21
C HIS A 176 -30.41 -33.71 10.67
N ALA A 177 -30.27 -33.16 9.46
CA ALA A 177 -28.98 -32.90 8.84
C ALA A 177 -28.25 -31.72 9.47
N PHE A 178 -28.94 -30.79 10.15
CA PHE A 178 -28.29 -29.70 10.87
C PHE A 178 -27.35 -30.22 11.96
N VAL A 179 -27.71 -31.29 12.67
CA VAL A 179 -26.86 -31.88 13.73
C VAL A 179 -25.55 -32.44 13.15
N GLU A 180 -25.65 -33.14 12.02
CA GLU A 180 -24.49 -33.71 11.31
C GLU A 180 -23.60 -32.60 10.74
N LEU A 181 -24.19 -31.65 10.00
CA LEU A 181 -23.48 -30.52 9.39
C LEU A 181 -22.84 -29.63 10.45
N ASP A 182 -23.47 -29.45 11.59
CA ASP A 182 -22.93 -28.67 12.68
C ASP A 182 -21.65 -29.27 13.25
N SER A 183 -21.71 -30.56 13.57
CA SER A 183 -20.57 -31.34 14.06
C SER A 183 -19.44 -31.36 13.04
N LEU A 184 -19.78 -31.44 11.75
CA LEU A 184 -18.84 -31.42 10.65
C LEU A 184 -18.13 -30.08 10.49
N LEU A 185 -18.88 -28.99 10.30
CA LEU A 185 -18.36 -27.69 9.89
C LEU A 185 -17.62 -26.97 11.04
N ARG A 186 -18.20 -26.93 12.25
CA ARG A 186 -17.60 -26.20 13.37
C ARG A 186 -16.45 -26.93 14.04
N PHE A 187 -16.47 -28.26 14.03
CA PHE A 187 -15.60 -29.08 14.87
C PHE A 187 -14.73 -30.05 14.06
N ARG A 188 -15.32 -31.05 13.38
CA ARG A 188 -14.56 -32.14 12.75
C ARG A 188 -13.67 -31.69 11.59
N SER A 189 -14.20 -30.87 10.69
CA SER A 189 -13.51 -30.38 9.48
C SER A 189 -13.24 -28.87 9.54
N ARG A 190 -13.16 -28.29 10.74
CA ARG A 190 -12.97 -26.86 10.96
C ARG A 190 -11.77 -26.29 10.22
N GLN A 191 -10.66 -27.02 10.18
CA GLN A 191 -9.46 -26.60 9.46
C GLN A 191 -9.73 -26.39 7.97
N MET A 192 -10.45 -27.32 7.34
CA MET A 192 -10.80 -27.24 5.92
C MET A 192 -11.77 -26.08 5.63
N VAL A 193 -12.72 -25.85 6.53
CA VAL A 193 -13.61 -24.68 6.46
C VAL A 193 -12.78 -23.39 6.56
N ASN A 194 -11.82 -23.30 7.48
CA ASN A 194 -10.94 -22.13 7.59
C ASN A 194 -10.08 -21.93 6.33
N GLU A 195 -9.59 -23.00 5.70
CA GLU A 195 -8.87 -22.91 4.42
C GLU A 195 -9.76 -22.37 3.29
N LEU A 196 -11.03 -22.79 3.23
CA LEU A 196 -12.01 -22.19 2.32
C LEU A 196 -12.15 -20.69 2.55
N PHE A 197 -12.39 -20.25 3.78
CA PHE A 197 -12.55 -18.82 4.07
C PHE A 197 -11.29 -18.01 3.75
N ARG A 198 -10.10 -18.53 4.08
CA ARG A 198 -8.83 -17.88 3.68
C ARG A 198 -8.71 -17.74 2.17
N PHE A 199 -9.09 -18.77 1.41
CA PHE A 199 -9.12 -18.70 -0.04
C PHE A 199 -10.12 -17.64 -0.54
N LEU A 200 -11.33 -17.60 0.01
CA LEU A 200 -12.36 -16.64 -0.36
C LEU A 200 -11.96 -15.19 -0.05
N TYR A 201 -11.36 -14.92 1.12
CA TYR A 201 -10.84 -13.60 1.46
C TYR A 201 -9.74 -13.15 0.51
N ARG A 202 -8.86 -14.07 0.09
CA ARG A 202 -7.81 -13.75 -0.87
C ARG A 202 -8.37 -13.43 -2.26
N ILE A 203 -9.38 -14.17 -2.71
CA ILE A 203 -10.10 -13.88 -3.96
C ILE A 203 -10.78 -12.50 -3.88
N ASP A 204 -11.45 -12.19 -2.76
CA ASP A 204 -12.08 -10.88 -2.53
C ASP A 204 -11.08 -9.74 -2.68
N VAL A 205 -9.93 -9.85 -2.01
CA VAL A 205 -8.82 -8.89 -2.11
C VAL A 205 -8.34 -8.73 -3.55
N TYR A 206 -8.04 -9.84 -4.24
CA TYR A 206 -7.49 -9.75 -5.60
C TYR A 206 -8.49 -9.17 -6.60
N ILE A 207 -9.77 -9.51 -6.49
CA ILE A 207 -10.83 -8.92 -7.33
C ILE A 207 -11.01 -7.42 -7.00
N ALA A 208 -11.00 -7.03 -5.71
CA ALA A 208 -11.09 -5.63 -5.31
C ALA A 208 -9.93 -4.80 -5.88
N VAL A 209 -8.69 -5.30 -5.77
CA VAL A 209 -7.50 -4.64 -6.32
C VAL A 209 -7.54 -4.60 -7.86
N ALA A 210 -7.96 -5.68 -8.52
CA ALA A 210 -8.11 -5.73 -9.97
C ALA A 210 -9.11 -4.68 -10.50
N LYS A 211 -10.24 -4.50 -9.81
CA LYS A 211 -11.22 -3.44 -10.14
C LYS A 211 -10.61 -2.05 -10.08
N VAL A 212 -9.80 -1.77 -9.06
CA VAL A 212 -9.10 -0.49 -8.92
C VAL A 212 -8.08 -0.29 -10.03
N ALA A 213 -7.34 -1.34 -10.39
CA ALA A 213 -6.38 -1.31 -11.48
C ALA A 213 -7.03 -0.87 -12.79
N VAL A 214 -8.17 -1.50 -13.14
CA VAL A 214 -8.93 -1.19 -14.35
C VAL A 214 -9.54 0.21 -14.29
N ALA A 215 -10.18 0.56 -13.16
CA ALA A 215 -10.86 1.85 -13.02
C ALA A 215 -9.91 3.05 -13.03
N GLN A 216 -8.72 2.90 -12.46
CA GLN A 216 -7.71 3.96 -12.36
C GLN A 216 -6.62 3.88 -13.44
N GLN A 217 -6.71 2.88 -14.34
CA GLN A 217 -5.71 2.61 -15.38
C GLN A 217 -4.28 2.42 -14.83
N PHE A 218 -4.16 1.76 -13.68
CA PHE A 218 -2.86 1.46 -13.09
C PHE A 218 -2.15 0.36 -13.88
N CYS A 219 -0.82 0.46 -13.98
CA CYS A 219 -0.01 -0.57 -14.62
C CYS A 219 0.41 -1.65 -13.61
N TYR A 220 0.68 -2.86 -14.10
CA TYR A 220 1.29 -3.92 -13.31
C TYR A 220 2.81 -3.83 -13.42
N PRO A 221 3.56 -3.62 -12.31
CA PRO A 221 5.00 -3.42 -12.39
C PRO A 221 5.74 -4.71 -12.74
N VAL A 222 6.83 -4.59 -13.50
CA VAL A 222 7.71 -5.70 -13.84
C VAL A 222 8.84 -5.78 -12.83
N VAL A 223 8.89 -6.88 -12.07
CA VAL A 223 9.94 -7.12 -11.09
C VAL A 223 11.11 -7.83 -11.76
N LEU A 224 12.27 -7.18 -11.76
CA LEU A 224 13.49 -7.68 -12.38
C LEU A 224 14.23 -8.70 -11.49
N PRO A 225 15.01 -9.62 -12.07
CA PRO A 225 15.83 -10.54 -11.31
C PRO A 225 16.82 -9.84 -10.36
N PRO A 226 17.23 -10.49 -9.26
CA PRO A 226 18.25 -9.96 -8.37
C PRO A 226 19.58 -9.69 -9.10
N GLY A 227 20.32 -8.69 -8.63
CA GLY A 227 21.66 -8.37 -9.14
C GLY A 227 21.73 -7.06 -9.94
N GLY A 228 20.60 -6.60 -10.48
CA GLY A 228 20.46 -5.25 -11.03
C GLY A 228 20.23 -4.19 -9.94
N ASN A 229 20.30 -2.92 -10.36
CA ASN A 229 19.84 -1.74 -9.61
C ASN A 229 18.96 -0.85 -10.50
N THR A 230 18.23 -1.48 -11.40
CA THR A 230 17.35 -0.78 -12.33
C THR A 230 16.08 -0.39 -11.61
N TRP A 231 15.69 0.87 -11.78
CA TRP A 231 14.38 1.36 -11.40
C TRP A 231 13.93 2.37 -12.45
N LYS A 232 12.92 2.01 -13.22
CA LYS A 232 12.35 2.81 -14.30
C LYS A 232 10.88 3.01 -14.02
N LEU A 233 10.42 4.24 -14.13
CA LEU A 233 9.07 4.62 -13.80
C LEU A 233 8.62 5.68 -14.80
N GLN A 234 7.62 5.34 -15.62
CA GLN A 234 7.13 6.20 -16.69
C GLN A 234 5.75 6.75 -16.34
N GLU A 235 5.58 8.05 -16.48
CA GLU A 235 4.34 8.79 -16.24
C GLU A 235 3.69 8.42 -14.90
N VAL A 236 4.46 8.41 -13.80
CA VAL A 236 3.94 8.23 -12.45
C VAL A 236 3.20 9.48 -11.99
N TYR A 237 2.08 9.28 -11.30
CA TYR A 237 1.27 10.36 -10.74
C TYR A 237 0.81 10.03 -9.32
N HIS A 238 0.36 11.05 -8.59
CA HIS A 238 -0.15 10.86 -7.24
C HIS A 238 -1.60 10.36 -7.32
N PRO A 239 -1.94 9.17 -6.79
CA PRO A 239 -3.25 8.56 -7.03
C PRO A 239 -4.41 9.27 -6.32
N LEU A 240 -4.12 10.06 -5.28
CA LEU A 240 -5.14 10.80 -4.52
C LEU A 240 -5.21 12.30 -4.87
N VAL A 241 -4.37 12.79 -5.79
CA VAL A 241 -4.41 14.20 -6.22
C VAL A 241 -5.18 14.27 -7.54
N PRO A 242 -6.31 15.00 -7.61
CA PRO A 242 -7.05 15.17 -8.85
C PRO A 242 -6.20 15.84 -9.93
N ASN A 243 -6.24 15.33 -11.16
CA ASN A 243 -5.49 15.86 -12.31
C ASN A 243 -3.99 16.03 -12.04
N ALA A 244 -3.39 15.11 -11.28
CA ALA A 244 -1.95 15.12 -11.02
C ALA A 244 -1.14 15.05 -12.33
N VAL A 245 -0.15 15.92 -12.47
CA VAL A 245 0.77 15.90 -13.62
C VAL A 245 1.71 14.71 -13.48
N ALA A 246 1.71 13.85 -14.49
CA ALA A 246 2.53 12.65 -14.53
C ALA A 246 4.00 13.00 -14.84
N ASN A 247 4.91 12.21 -14.26
CA ASN A 247 6.35 12.43 -14.40
C ASN A 247 7.07 11.10 -14.60
N SER A 248 8.15 11.15 -15.38
CA SER A 248 8.96 9.98 -15.70
C SER A 248 10.35 10.12 -15.09
N LEU A 249 10.92 9.01 -14.64
CA LEU A 249 12.25 8.95 -14.07
C LEU A 249 12.87 7.56 -14.27
N GLU A 250 14.18 7.52 -14.26
CA GLU A 250 14.92 6.28 -14.26
C GLU A 250 16.22 6.40 -13.47
N THR A 251 16.57 5.33 -12.78
CA THR A 251 17.88 5.14 -12.15
C THR A 251 18.43 3.78 -12.51
N ASP A 252 19.76 3.73 -12.51
CA ASP A 252 20.55 2.53 -12.72
C ASP A 252 21.82 2.62 -11.87
N ALA A 253 22.72 1.65 -12.05
CA ALA A 253 23.99 1.61 -11.33
C ALA A 253 24.88 2.85 -11.59
N SER A 254 24.68 3.58 -12.70
CA SER A 254 25.38 4.81 -13.03
C SER A 254 24.73 6.08 -12.49
N GLY A 255 23.54 6.00 -11.89
CA GLY A 255 22.76 7.18 -11.51
C GLY A 255 21.80 6.92 -10.36
N ASN A 256 22.31 6.48 -9.20
CA ASN A 256 21.48 6.00 -8.09
C ASN A 256 20.95 7.09 -7.13
N VAL A 257 21.43 8.33 -7.30
CA VAL A 257 20.96 9.49 -6.54
C VAL A 257 20.27 10.47 -7.47
N LEU A 258 19.03 10.83 -7.12
CA LEU A 258 18.25 11.89 -7.74
C LEU A 258 18.30 13.13 -6.85
N PHE A 259 19.01 14.17 -7.30
CA PHE A 259 19.14 15.44 -6.60
C PHE A 259 18.10 16.42 -7.12
N LEU A 260 17.04 16.64 -6.34
CA LEU A 260 15.85 17.37 -6.74
C LEU A 260 15.90 18.83 -6.22
N THR A 261 15.68 19.79 -7.12
CA THR A 261 15.61 21.22 -6.77
C THR A 261 14.34 21.88 -7.31
N GLY A 262 14.02 23.09 -6.83
CA GLY A 262 12.85 23.85 -7.26
C GLY A 262 12.12 24.52 -6.10
N ALA A 263 11.15 25.39 -6.41
CA ALA A 263 10.34 26.07 -5.41
C ALA A 263 9.47 25.08 -4.60
N ASN A 264 9.06 25.45 -3.38
CA ASN A 264 8.21 24.57 -2.54
C ASN A 264 6.83 24.33 -3.16
N MET A 265 6.27 25.37 -3.76
CA MET A 265 4.97 25.30 -4.43
C MET A 265 5.03 24.62 -5.82
N ALA A 266 6.22 24.26 -6.31
CA ALA A 266 6.40 23.59 -7.60
C ALA A 266 6.03 22.10 -7.59
N GLY A 267 5.65 21.54 -6.43
CA GLY A 267 5.13 20.17 -6.33
C GLY A 267 6.17 19.09 -5.99
N LYS A 268 7.36 19.45 -5.49
CA LYS A 268 8.42 18.50 -5.11
C LYS A 268 7.93 17.38 -4.20
N SER A 269 7.27 17.73 -3.09
CA SER A 269 6.80 16.75 -2.11
C SER A 269 5.70 15.86 -2.69
N THR A 270 4.82 16.40 -3.55
CA THR A 270 3.81 15.60 -4.27
C THR A 270 4.49 14.58 -5.18
N PHE A 271 5.47 15.00 -5.98
CA PHE A 271 6.25 14.11 -6.84
C PHE A 271 6.94 12.99 -6.04
N MET A 272 7.66 13.34 -4.97
CA MET A 272 8.31 12.37 -4.09
C MET A 272 7.33 11.36 -3.49
N LYS A 273 6.14 11.82 -3.08
CA LYS A 273 5.07 10.93 -2.60
C LYS A 273 4.54 10.02 -3.70
N SER A 274 4.27 10.52 -4.91
CA SER A 274 3.82 9.70 -6.05
C SER A 274 4.77 8.52 -6.29
N VAL A 275 6.05 8.83 -6.31
CA VAL A 275 7.14 7.89 -6.55
C VAL A 275 7.26 6.88 -5.40
N GLY A 276 7.24 7.35 -4.15
CA GLY A 276 7.28 6.49 -2.97
C GLY A 276 6.07 5.55 -2.86
N ILE A 277 4.87 6.05 -3.17
CA ILE A 277 3.63 5.26 -3.20
C ILE A 277 3.70 4.18 -4.28
N ALA A 278 4.15 4.52 -5.49
CA ALA A 278 4.30 3.54 -6.57
C ALA A 278 5.24 2.39 -6.17
N LEU A 279 6.40 2.71 -5.58
CA LEU A 279 7.32 1.69 -5.09
C LEU A 279 6.72 0.85 -3.95
N PHE A 280 6.06 1.49 -3.00
CA PHE A 280 5.43 0.80 -1.90
C PHE A 280 4.39 -0.21 -2.38
N LEU A 281 3.50 0.20 -3.29
CA LEU A 281 2.49 -0.67 -3.90
C LEU A 281 3.12 -1.81 -4.69
N ALA A 282 4.21 -1.56 -5.42
CA ALA A 282 4.95 -2.59 -6.12
C ALA A 282 5.50 -3.65 -5.14
N HIS A 283 6.01 -3.24 -3.97
CA HIS A 283 6.44 -4.14 -2.90
C HIS A 283 5.29 -4.84 -2.16
N VAL A 284 4.11 -4.23 -2.10
CA VAL A 284 2.88 -4.93 -1.68
C VAL A 284 2.44 -5.94 -2.76
N GLY A 285 2.97 -5.88 -3.98
CA GLY A 285 2.59 -6.75 -5.09
C GLY A 285 1.27 -6.35 -5.72
N MET A 286 1.05 -5.04 -5.86
CA MET A 286 -0.15 -4.41 -6.41
C MET A 286 0.16 -3.65 -7.70
N PRO A 287 -0.86 -3.35 -8.52
CA PRO A 287 -0.73 -2.40 -9.63
C PRO A 287 -0.43 -0.99 -9.09
N VAL A 288 0.26 -0.18 -9.89
CA VAL A 288 0.86 1.10 -9.50
C VAL A 288 0.36 2.27 -10.38
N PRO A 289 0.25 3.50 -9.82
CA PRO A 289 -0.23 4.69 -10.55
C PRO A 289 0.83 5.26 -11.49
N ALA A 290 1.11 4.54 -12.58
CA ALA A 290 2.08 4.89 -13.61
C ALA A 290 1.70 4.26 -14.95
N ALA A 291 2.25 4.75 -16.06
CA ALA A 291 2.09 4.11 -17.37
C ALA A 291 2.89 2.79 -17.46
N SER A 292 4.09 2.75 -16.88
CA SER A 292 4.89 1.53 -16.73
C SER A 292 5.88 1.64 -15.59
N MET A 293 6.21 0.52 -14.97
CA MET A 293 7.24 0.44 -13.94
C MET A 293 8.05 -0.84 -14.08
N GLU A 294 9.38 -0.72 -14.03
CA GLU A 294 10.33 -1.83 -13.95
C GLU A 294 11.26 -1.59 -12.76
N PHE A 295 11.48 -2.58 -11.90
CA PHE A 295 12.34 -2.36 -10.74
C PHE A 295 13.03 -3.63 -10.24
N THR A 296 14.19 -3.45 -9.62
CA THR A 296 14.81 -4.48 -8.79
C THR A 296 14.33 -4.32 -7.34
N VAL A 297 14.02 -5.43 -6.68
CA VAL A 297 13.49 -5.45 -5.31
C VAL A 297 14.48 -4.84 -4.30
N PHE A 298 13.96 -3.93 -3.47
CA PHE A 298 14.67 -3.38 -2.30
C PHE A 298 14.40 -4.18 -1.03
N ASP A 299 15.34 -4.16 -0.09
CA ASP A 299 15.17 -4.70 1.25
C ASP A 299 14.25 -3.82 2.11
N GLY A 300 14.14 -2.53 1.80
CA GLY A 300 13.31 -1.60 2.55
C GLY A 300 13.26 -0.20 1.98
N MET A 301 12.44 0.64 2.61
CA MET A 301 12.34 2.05 2.27
C MET A 301 12.19 2.94 3.51
N TYR A 302 12.74 4.15 3.38
CA TYR A 302 12.66 5.18 4.40
C TYR A 302 12.35 6.53 3.76
N THR A 303 11.44 7.28 4.37
CA THR A 303 11.19 8.66 3.94
C THR A 303 11.37 9.66 5.08
N THR A 304 11.53 10.91 4.69
CA THR A 304 11.39 12.09 5.56
C THR A 304 10.76 13.18 4.73
N ILE A 305 9.43 13.26 4.77
CA ILE A 305 8.62 14.22 4.01
C ILE A 305 7.66 14.89 5.00
N ASN A 306 7.74 16.21 5.16
CA ASN A 306 6.92 16.97 6.10
C ASN A 306 7.06 16.52 7.56
N LEU A 307 8.23 16.78 8.18
CA LEU A 307 8.34 16.70 9.64
C LEU A 307 7.30 17.65 10.27
N PRO A 308 6.38 17.17 11.13
CA PRO A 308 5.39 18.03 11.74
C PRO A 308 6.09 19.11 12.58
N ASP A 309 5.76 20.37 12.32
CA ASP A 309 6.24 21.53 13.07
C ASP A 309 5.74 21.47 14.52
N ASN A 310 6.43 20.71 15.36
CA ASN A 310 6.31 20.89 16.80
C ASN A 310 7.05 22.18 17.14
N LEU A 311 6.27 23.25 17.32
CA LEU A 311 6.65 24.64 17.64
C LEU A 311 7.53 24.82 18.92
N GLY A 312 7.95 23.72 19.55
CA GLY A 312 8.67 23.75 20.83
C GLY A 312 10.20 23.72 20.76
N MET A 313 10.84 23.18 19.71
CA MET A 313 12.31 22.96 19.75
C MET A 313 12.95 22.85 18.34
N GLY A 314 13.49 23.94 17.79
CA GLY A 314 14.29 23.90 16.56
C GLY A 314 15.47 22.93 16.62
N ALA A 315 16.11 22.78 17.80
CA ALA A 315 17.19 21.82 18.02
C ALA A 315 16.73 20.34 17.96
N SER A 316 15.46 20.03 18.24
CA SER A 316 14.96 18.66 18.16
C SER A 316 14.68 18.21 16.73
N HIS A 317 14.32 19.13 15.84
CA HIS A 317 14.05 18.81 14.43
C HIS A 317 15.32 18.42 13.68
N PHE A 318 16.37 19.23 13.78
CA PHE A 318 17.67 18.90 13.22
C PHE A 318 18.20 17.57 13.77
N TYR A 319 18.11 17.35 15.08
CA TYR A 319 18.59 16.09 15.67
C TYR A 319 17.76 14.88 15.22
N ALA A 320 16.44 15.03 15.03
CA ALA A 320 15.59 13.98 14.48
C ALA A 320 16.00 13.61 13.04
N GLU A 321 16.30 14.59 12.19
CA GLU A 321 16.83 14.37 10.84
C GLU A 321 18.19 13.65 10.87
N VAL A 322 19.10 14.04 11.77
CA VAL A 322 20.39 13.38 11.96
C VAL A 322 20.20 11.92 12.40
N LEU A 323 19.31 11.66 13.35
CA LEU A 323 18.98 10.29 13.78
C LEU A 323 18.38 9.46 12.65
N ARG A 324 17.59 10.08 11.78
CA ARG A 324 16.99 9.44 10.60
C ARG A 324 18.05 9.05 9.58
N VAL A 325 18.95 9.96 9.23
CA VAL A 325 20.10 9.67 8.35
C VAL A 325 21.00 8.59 8.98
N LYS A 326 21.24 8.64 10.29
CA LYS A 326 22.00 7.61 11.01
C LYS A 326 21.34 6.23 10.93
N GLN A 327 20.02 6.16 11.03
CA GLN A 327 19.28 4.90 10.89
C GLN A 327 19.46 4.32 9.48
N VAL A 328 19.24 5.13 8.44
CA VAL A 328 19.48 4.71 7.05
C VAL A 328 20.92 4.25 6.84
N ALA A 329 21.90 5.01 7.35
CA ALA A 329 23.31 4.66 7.23
C ALA A 329 23.66 3.31 7.89
N LYS A 330 23.03 2.96 9.02
CA LYS A 330 23.21 1.65 9.67
C LYS A 330 22.71 0.51 8.79
N GLU A 331 21.52 0.63 8.22
CA GLU A 331 20.94 -0.38 7.33
C GLU A 331 21.81 -0.57 6.07
N LEU A 332 22.29 0.54 5.47
CA LEU A 332 23.21 0.51 4.33
C LEU A 332 24.59 -0.09 4.70
N ALA A 333 25.04 0.05 5.95
CA ALA A 333 26.27 -0.57 6.44
C ALA A 333 26.08 -2.08 6.67
N ALA A 334 24.87 -2.52 6.99
CA ALA A 334 24.49 -3.94 7.06
C ALA A 334 24.29 -4.59 5.68
N GLY A 335 24.56 -3.86 4.59
CA GLY A 335 24.48 -4.37 3.22
C GLY A 335 23.06 -4.37 2.62
N LYS A 336 22.10 -3.70 3.26
CA LYS A 336 20.72 -3.60 2.75
C LYS A 336 20.64 -2.69 1.52
N LYS A 337 19.82 -3.08 0.56
CA LYS A 337 19.41 -2.27 -0.59
C LYS A 337 18.17 -1.46 -0.22
N LEU A 338 18.27 -0.15 -0.20
CA LEU A 338 17.18 0.72 0.27
C LEU A 338 16.70 1.66 -0.82
N PHE A 339 15.44 2.05 -0.71
CA PHE A 339 14.90 3.21 -1.38
C PHE A 339 14.64 4.33 -0.36
N VAL A 340 15.26 5.49 -0.56
CA VAL A 340 15.25 6.54 0.47
C VAL A 340 14.84 7.88 -0.11
N ILE A 341 13.91 8.56 0.54
CA ILE A 341 13.50 9.93 0.20
C ILE A 341 13.83 10.86 1.37
N PHE A 342 14.55 11.95 1.08
CA PHE A 342 14.76 13.04 2.02
C PHE A 342 14.29 14.36 1.42
N ASP A 343 13.37 15.04 2.10
CA ASP A 343 12.84 16.34 1.69
C ASP A 343 13.47 17.50 2.47
N GLU A 344 14.45 18.17 1.84
CA GLU A 344 15.25 19.26 2.40
C GLU A 344 15.91 18.87 3.73
N LEU A 345 16.98 18.09 3.64
CA LEU A 345 17.78 17.73 4.81
C LEU A 345 18.33 18.97 5.53
N PHE A 346 18.33 18.93 6.86
CA PHE A 346 19.03 19.86 7.74
C PHE A 346 18.46 21.27 7.78
N ARG A 347 17.13 21.43 7.65
CA ARG A 347 16.48 22.76 7.74
C ARG A 347 16.71 23.46 9.08
N GLY A 348 16.92 22.70 10.14
CA GLY A 348 17.02 23.20 11.53
C GLY A 348 18.40 23.69 11.98
N THR A 349 19.39 23.80 11.08
CA THR A 349 20.76 24.24 11.44
C THR A 349 21.25 25.41 10.57
N ASN A 350 22.47 25.90 10.82
CA ASN A 350 23.10 26.93 10.01
C ASN A 350 23.23 26.48 8.54
N VAL A 351 22.93 27.36 7.59
CA VAL A 351 23.06 27.13 6.15
C VAL A 351 24.42 26.54 5.77
N LYS A 352 25.51 26.98 6.41
CA LYS A 352 26.85 26.43 6.14
C LYS A 352 26.96 24.95 6.55
N ASP A 353 26.46 24.61 7.74
CA ASP A 353 26.48 23.23 8.23
C ASP A 353 25.55 22.34 7.40
N ALA A 354 24.37 22.83 7.03
CA ALA A 354 23.42 22.14 6.17
C ALA A 354 24.01 21.88 4.77
N TYR A 355 24.73 22.87 4.21
CA TYR A 355 25.45 22.75 2.95
C TYR A 355 26.52 21.66 3.00
N GLU A 356 27.43 21.73 3.99
CA GLU A 356 28.53 20.76 4.13
C GLU A 356 27.98 19.33 4.39
N ALA A 357 26.96 19.21 5.24
CA ALA A 357 26.32 17.94 5.55
C ALA A 357 25.61 17.34 4.32
N THR A 358 24.87 18.15 3.55
CA THR A 358 24.19 17.71 2.32
C THR A 358 25.20 17.14 1.33
N ILE A 359 26.32 17.81 1.11
CA ILE A 359 27.38 17.33 0.21
C ILE A 359 27.97 16.02 0.72
N GLY A 360 28.36 15.96 2.00
CA GLY A 360 28.99 14.79 2.59
C GLY A 360 28.11 13.54 2.54
N ILE A 361 26.83 13.68 2.87
CA ILE A 361 25.87 12.58 2.90
C ILE A 361 25.50 12.14 1.47
N THR A 362 25.26 13.08 0.56
CA THR A 362 24.95 12.77 -0.83
C THR A 362 26.07 11.96 -1.49
N LYS A 363 27.33 12.34 -1.26
CA LYS A 363 28.50 11.55 -1.69
C LYS A 363 28.53 10.15 -1.09
N GLY A 364 28.19 10.04 0.19
CA GLY A 364 28.09 8.75 0.88
C GLY A 364 27.05 7.83 0.23
N PHE A 365 25.89 8.37 -0.14
CA PHE A 365 24.80 7.65 -0.81
C PHE A 365 25.10 7.32 -2.27
N ALA A 366 25.79 8.21 -3.00
CA ALA A 366 26.24 7.94 -4.38
C ALA A 366 27.15 6.70 -4.47
N ARG A 367 27.87 6.37 -3.40
CA ARG A 367 28.71 5.14 -3.31
C ARG A 367 27.90 3.87 -3.05
N LYS A 368 26.61 3.97 -2.77
CA LYS A 368 25.72 2.85 -2.45
C LYS A 368 24.90 2.46 -3.67
N ALA A 369 25.58 2.03 -4.73
CA ALA A 369 24.98 1.71 -6.04
C ALA A 369 23.75 0.77 -5.96
N GLY A 370 23.69 -0.09 -4.94
CA GLY A 370 22.57 -0.99 -4.66
C GLY A 370 21.26 -0.34 -4.17
N SER A 371 21.27 0.97 -3.91
CA SER A 371 20.18 1.71 -3.28
C SER A 371 19.86 2.96 -4.08
N VAL A 372 18.60 3.39 -4.03
CA VAL A 372 18.14 4.60 -4.70
C VAL A 372 17.83 5.69 -3.69
N PHE A 373 18.25 6.91 -3.97
CA PHE A 373 18.07 8.06 -3.09
C PHE A 373 17.44 9.21 -3.85
N ILE A 374 16.38 9.79 -3.29
CA ILE A 374 15.83 11.07 -3.74
C ILE A 374 16.11 12.09 -2.66
N ILE A 375 16.86 13.13 -3.00
CA ILE A 375 17.27 14.17 -2.08
C ILE A 375 16.80 15.50 -2.63
N SER A 376 15.77 16.09 -2.01
CA SER A 376 15.32 17.45 -2.28
C SER A 376 16.14 18.44 -1.45
N THR A 377 16.50 19.59 -2.03
CA THR A 377 17.18 20.66 -1.29
C THR A 377 16.85 22.05 -1.82
N HIS A 378 16.99 23.05 -0.95
CA HIS A 378 17.03 24.47 -1.31
C HIS A 378 18.43 25.02 -1.51
N ILE A 379 19.46 24.25 -1.17
CA ILE A 379 20.85 24.68 -1.21
C ILE A 379 21.42 24.38 -2.60
N ILE A 380 21.10 25.24 -3.56
CA ILE A 380 21.45 25.10 -4.98
C ILE A 380 22.98 25.01 -5.16
N GLU A 381 23.73 25.74 -4.34
CA GLU A 381 25.19 25.76 -4.35
C GLU A 381 25.79 24.36 -4.15
N ALA A 382 25.12 23.49 -3.39
CA ALA A 382 25.60 22.13 -3.14
C ALA A 382 25.64 21.30 -4.43
N ALA A 383 24.73 21.58 -5.37
CA ALA A 383 24.69 20.90 -6.66
C ALA A 383 25.94 21.20 -7.50
N GLY A 384 26.50 22.42 -7.42
CA GLY A 384 27.72 22.79 -8.13
C GLY A 384 28.91 21.91 -7.72
N VAL A 385 29.16 21.81 -6.41
CA VAL A 385 30.23 20.97 -5.87
C VAL A 385 30.00 19.48 -6.13
N LEU A 386 28.76 19.02 -6.04
CA LEU A 386 28.43 17.61 -6.31
C LEU A 386 28.66 17.24 -7.78
N LYS A 387 28.34 18.13 -8.73
CA LYS A 387 28.60 17.91 -10.16
C LYS A 387 30.07 17.72 -10.48
N GLU A 388 30.95 18.45 -9.80
CA GLU A 388 32.40 18.34 -10.00
C GLU A 388 33.01 17.07 -9.41
N GLN A 389 32.31 16.41 -8.48
CA GLN A 389 32.89 15.38 -7.61
C GLN A 389 32.20 14.02 -7.68
N CYS A 390 31.01 13.94 -8.30
CA CYS A 390 30.19 12.73 -8.38
C CYS A 390 29.43 12.68 -9.71
N ASP A 391 29.89 11.84 -10.62
CA ASP A 391 29.25 11.62 -11.93
C ASP A 391 27.96 10.80 -11.84
N THR A 392 27.72 10.11 -10.72
CA THR A 392 26.59 9.19 -10.55
C THR A 392 25.33 9.83 -9.95
N ILE A 393 25.29 11.16 -9.90
CA ILE A 393 24.14 11.92 -9.41
C ILE A 393 23.38 12.47 -10.60
N ARG A 394 22.08 12.15 -10.71
CA ARG A 394 21.19 12.79 -11.66
C ARG A 394 20.59 14.04 -11.02
N TYR A 395 20.56 15.14 -11.76
CA TYR A 395 20.06 16.43 -11.26
C TYR A 395 18.72 16.70 -11.91
N LEU A 396 17.70 16.92 -11.09
CA LEU A 396 16.35 17.14 -11.57
C LEU A 396 15.77 18.38 -10.91
N TYR A 397 14.87 19.05 -11.61
CA TYR A 397 14.15 20.19 -11.05
C TYR A 397 12.72 20.30 -11.56
N LEU A 398 11.88 21.00 -10.79
CA LEU A 398 10.54 21.39 -11.20
C LEU A 398 10.57 22.90 -11.52
N PRO A 399 10.44 23.30 -12.80
CA PRO A 399 10.59 24.67 -13.24
C PRO A 399 9.42 25.53 -12.76
N THR A 400 9.71 26.78 -12.43
CA THR A 400 8.72 27.83 -12.21
C THR A 400 8.87 28.88 -13.31
N HIS A 401 7.84 29.06 -14.14
CA HIS A 401 7.86 30.12 -15.14
C HIS A 401 7.14 31.37 -14.64
N MET A 402 7.59 32.53 -15.07
CA MET A 402 6.90 33.79 -14.80
C MET A 402 5.97 34.14 -15.97
N ASN A 403 4.68 34.33 -15.68
CA ASN A 403 3.73 34.94 -16.60
C ASN A 403 3.46 36.37 -16.12
N GLY A 404 4.24 37.33 -16.65
CA GLY A 404 4.33 38.66 -16.06
C GLY A 404 4.86 38.57 -14.63
N ASN A 405 4.03 38.94 -13.66
CA ASN A 405 4.35 38.89 -12.24
C ASN A 405 3.79 37.64 -11.54
N THR A 406 3.10 36.75 -12.24
CA THR A 406 2.52 35.55 -11.60
C THR A 406 3.40 34.33 -11.82
N PRO A 407 3.83 33.62 -10.77
CA PRO A 407 4.53 32.35 -10.92
C PRO A 407 3.56 31.27 -11.40
N VAL A 408 3.97 30.53 -12.43
CA VAL A 408 3.27 29.40 -13.02
C VAL A 408 4.10 28.14 -12.81
N TYR A 409 3.52 27.16 -12.13
CA TYR A 409 4.16 25.87 -11.85
C TYR A 409 3.71 24.84 -12.88
N THR A 410 4.67 24.26 -13.61
CA THR A 410 4.36 23.24 -14.64
C THR A 410 4.07 21.87 -14.03
N TYR A 411 4.58 21.63 -12.82
CA TYR A 411 4.60 20.33 -12.15
C TYR A 411 5.27 19.20 -12.97
N ARG A 412 6.05 19.57 -14.00
CA ARG A 412 6.74 18.63 -14.89
C ARG A 412 8.24 18.67 -14.63
N LEU A 413 8.82 17.50 -14.38
CA LEU A 413 10.21 17.29 -14.04
C LEU A 413 11.10 17.55 -15.27
N GLU A 414 12.20 18.25 -15.07
CA GLU A 414 13.22 18.52 -16.08
C GLU A 414 14.62 18.15 -15.55
N GLU A 415 15.52 17.82 -16.48
CA GLU A 415 16.93 17.57 -16.18
C GLU A 415 17.68 18.88 -15.91
N GLY A 416 18.47 18.91 -14.85
CA GLY A 416 19.27 20.05 -14.45
C GLY A 416 19.03 20.50 -13.01
N VAL A 417 19.46 21.73 -12.74
CA VAL A 417 19.31 22.38 -11.43
C VAL A 417 18.58 23.68 -11.67
N THR A 418 17.60 23.99 -10.83
CA THR A 418 16.83 25.23 -10.97
C THR A 418 17.74 26.47 -10.92
N ALA A 419 17.44 27.44 -11.79
CA ALA A 419 18.03 28.79 -11.72
C ALA A 419 17.12 29.78 -10.96
N ASP A 420 15.97 29.31 -10.47
CA ASP A 420 14.90 30.17 -9.99
C ASP A 420 15.25 30.83 -8.65
N ARG A 421 15.41 32.15 -8.66
CA ARG A 421 15.51 33.00 -7.46
C ARG A 421 14.24 33.84 -7.27
N HIS A 422 13.07 33.20 -7.36
CA HIS A 422 11.78 33.90 -7.42
C HIS A 422 11.21 34.36 -6.07
N GLY A 423 11.87 34.06 -4.95
CA GLY A 423 11.39 34.47 -3.62
C GLY A 423 11.21 35.98 -3.47
N MET A 424 12.18 36.77 -3.95
CA MET A 424 12.09 38.24 -3.91
C MET A 424 11.03 38.78 -4.87
N ILE A 425 10.87 38.16 -6.04
CA ILE A 425 9.84 38.55 -7.00
C ILE A 425 8.44 38.37 -6.38
N ILE A 426 8.21 37.27 -5.65
CA ILE A 426 6.94 37.06 -4.93
C ILE A 426 6.74 38.15 -3.86
N ILE A 427 7.78 38.47 -3.07
CA ILE A 427 7.70 39.52 -2.04
C ILE A 427 7.39 40.90 -2.65
N GLU A 428 7.98 41.21 -3.80
CA GLU A 428 7.72 42.44 -4.55
C GLU A 428 6.28 42.48 -5.08
N ASN A 429 5.78 41.36 -5.61
CA ASN A 429 4.43 41.28 -6.18
C ASN A 429 3.31 41.38 -5.14
N GLU A 430 3.55 40.91 -3.92
CA GLU A 430 2.62 41.07 -2.80
C GLU A 430 2.61 42.53 -2.26
N GLY A 431 3.41 43.43 -2.84
CA GLY A 431 3.48 44.84 -2.44
C GLY A 431 4.00 45.02 -1.00
N ILE A 432 4.61 43.98 -0.41
CA ILE A 432 5.02 43.97 1.00
C ILE A 432 6.00 45.12 1.26
N LEU A 433 6.98 45.29 0.37
CA LEU A 433 7.94 46.38 0.51
C LEU A 433 7.24 47.74 0.40
N GLU A 434 6.35 47.95 -0.57
CA GLU A 434 5.61 49.22 -0.69
C GLU A 434 4.75 49.52 0.53
N LEU A 435 4.07 48.52 1.09
CA LEU A 435 3.28 48.65 2.32
C LEU A 435 4.16 49.01 3.53
N LEU A 436 5.33 48.39 3.66
CA LEU A 436 6.29 48.68 4.73
C LEU A 436 6.92 50.07 4.60
N HIS A 437 7.15 50.54 3.37
CA HIS A 437 7.69 51.89 3.12
C HIS A 437 6.63 52.99 3.28
N ASN A 438 5.36 52.69 3.00
CA ASN A 438 4.25 53.65 3.08
C ASN A 438 3.55 53.69 4.46
N GLY A 439 3.97 52.84 5.40
CA GLY A 439 3.37 52.67 6.74
C GLY A 439 3.77 53.67 7.83
N ALA A 440 4.38 54.82 7.49
CA ALA A 440 4.83 55.82 8.48
C ALA A 440 4.47 57.28 8.12
N THR A 441 3.37 57.51 7.42
CA THR A 441 2.77 58.86 7.29
C THR A 441 1.27 58.85 7.57
N GLY A 442 0.88 58.23 8.69
CA GLY A 442 -0.44 58.40 9.30
C GLY A 442 -0.34 59.39 10.45
N LYS A 443 -0.89 60.59 10.24
CA LYS A 443 -0.98 61.70 11.21
C LYS A 443 -1.56 61.26 12.56
N TYR A 444 -0.88 61.62 13.66
CA TYR A 444 -1.50 61.80 14.98
C TYR A 444 -2.36 63.06 15.01
#